data_AF-A0A960NVE5-F1
#
_entry.id   AF-A0A960NVE5-F1
#
_cell.length_a   1.000
_cell.length_b   1.000
_cell.length_c   1.000
_cell.angle_alpha   90.00
_cell.angle_beta   90.00
_cell.angle_gamma   90.00
#
_symmetry.space_group_name_H-M   'P 1'
#
loop_
_entity.id
_entity.type
_entity.pdbx_description
1 polymer ?
#
loop_
_entity_poly.entity_id
_entity_poly.type
_entity_poly.pdbx_seq_one_letter_code
_entity_poly.pdbx_strand_id
1 'polypeptide(L)' 'MQRIDTEEDVARGLEALLRIDPRLRDVAAIAGPLPLRRSPPGFGSLVSIIIAQQVSTASAAAIEKR' A
#
# COMPACT_ATOMS: atom_id res chain seq x y z
N MET A 1 10.01 -2.39 14.87
CA MET A 1 9.30 -2.29 13.57
C MET A 1 10.14 -1.44 12.64
N GLN A 2 10.55 -1.97 11.49
CA GLN A 2 11.36 -1.23 10.52
C GLN A 2 10.44 -0.33 9.69
N ARG A 3 10.84 0.92 9.43
CA ARG A 3 10.10 1.84 8.55
C ARG A 3 10.37 1.48 7.08
N ILE A 4 9.37 1.73 6.22
CA ILE A 4 9.45 1.56 4.76
C ILE A 4 9.35 2.96 4.17
N ASP A 5 10.49 3.56 3.86
CA ASP A 5 10.56 4.96 3.39
C ASP A 5 10.97 5.05 1.90
N THR A 6 11.46 3.95 1.30
CA THR A 6 11.98 3.89 -0.09
C THR A 6 11.46 2.67 -0.87
N GLU A 7 11.59 2.71 -2.19
CA GLU A 7 11.34 1.57 -3.08
C GLU A 7 12.23 0.37 -2.74
N GLU A 8 13.48 0.60 -2.33
CA GLU A 8 14.41 -0.45 -1.91
C GLU A 8 13.93 -1.16 -0.62
N ASP A 9 13.26 -0.45 0.28
CA ASP A 9 12.66 -1.08 1.46
C ASP A 9 11.51 -2.02 1.08
N VAL A 10 10.72 -1.66 0.06
CA VAL A 10 9.65 -2.51 -0.48
C VAL A 10 10.24 -3.75 -1.16
N ALA A 11 11.26 -3.58 -2.01
CA ALA A 11 11.95 -4.68 -2.68
C ALA A 11 12.53 -5.68 -1.68
N ARG A 12 13.22 -5.19 -0.64
CA ARG A 12 13.80 -6.02 0.43
C ARG A 12 12.73 -6.79 1.20
N GLY A 13 11.60 -6.15 1.48
CA GLY A 13 10.45 -6.80 2.12
C GLY A 13 9.87 -7.92 1.25
N LEU A 14 9.73 -7.67 -0.06
CA LEU A 14 9.25 -8.67 -1.02
C LEU A 14 10.21 -9.86 -1.11
N GLU A 15 11.52 -9.64 -1.22
CA GLU A 15 12.51 -10.72 -1.25
C GLU A 15 12.47 -11.58 0.03
N ALA A 16 12.33 -10.96 1.19
CA ALA A 16 12.17 -11.68 2.44
C ALA A 16 10.88 -12.52 2.45
N LEU A 17 9.76 -11.95 2.00
CA LEU A 17 8.47 -12.63 1.91
C LEU A 17 8.52 -13.85 0.97
N LEU A 18 9.15 -13.73 -0.19
CA LEU A 18 9.29 -14.82 -1.17
C LEU A 18 10.23 -15.95 -0.72
N ARG A 19 11.13 -15.68 0.22
CA ARG A 19 11.93 -16.73 0.88
C ARG A 19 11.13 -17.45 1.95
N ILE A 20 10.28 -16.74 2.68
CA ILE A 20 9.44 -17.30 3.77
C ILE A 20 8.30 -18.13 3.18
N ASP A 21 7.60 -17.62 2.17
CA ASP A 21 6.50 -18.33 1.50
C ASP A 21 6.71 -18.36 -0.03
N PRO A 22 7.32 -19.43 -0.56
CA PRO A 22 7.57 -19.57 -1.99
C PRO A 22 6.32 -19.56 -2.87
N ARG A 23 5.12 -19.84 -2.32
CA ARG A 23 3.87 -19.82 -3.10
C ARG A 23 3.52 -18.43 -3.61
N LEU A 24 4.08 -17.39 -3.00
CA LEU A 24 3.87 -16.00 -3.40
C LEU A 24 4.69 -15.58 -4.62
N ARG A 25 5.60 -16.42 -5.13
CA ARG A 25 6.44 -16.08 -6.29
C ARG A 25 5.61 -15.83 -7.54
N ASP A 26 4.65 -16.70 -7.83
CA ASP A 26 3.77 -16.55 -9.00
C ASP A 26 2.89 -15.31 -8.85
N VAL A 27 2.40 -15.04 -7.63
CA VAL A 27 1.63 -13.83 -7.32
C VAL A 27 2.46 -12.58 -7.56
N ALA A 28 3.72 -12.54 -7.10
CA ALA A 28 4.62 -11.42 -7.31
C ALA A 28 4.97 -11.22 -8.79
N ALA A 29 5.16 -12.31 -9.54
CA ALA A 29 5.40 -12.24 -10.98
C ALA A 29 4.20 -11.65 -11.74
N ILE A 30 2.98 -12.03 -11.38
CA ILE A 30 1.74 -11.48 -11.97
C ILE A 30 1.53 -10.02 -11.57
N ALA A 31 1.77 -9.68 -10.30
CA ALA A 31 1.57 -8.32 -9.78
C ALA A 31 2.58 -7.30 -10.34
N GLY A 32 3.79 -7.76 -10.70
CA GLY A 32 4.87 -6.90 -11.15
C GLY A 32 5.49 -6.07 -10.01
N PRO A 33 6.23 -5.00 -10.34
CA PRO A 33 6.88 -4.15 -9.34
C PRO A 33 5.88 -3.55 -8.34
N LEU A 34 6.13 -3.74 -7.04
CA LEU A 34 5.31 -3.18 -5.98
C LEU A 34 5.70 -1.71 -5.72
N PRO A 35 4.77 -0.75 -5.83
CA PRO A 35 5.09 0.65 -5.59
C PRO A 35 5.16 0.97 -4.09
N LEU A 36 5.96 1.98 -3.74
CA LEU A 36 5.93 2.60 -2.42
C LEU A 36 4.60 3.34 -2.22
N ARG A 37 3.73 2.86 -1.32
CA ARG A 37 2.46 3.51 -0.99
C ARG A 37 2.58 4.29 0.30
N ARG A 38 2.99 5.55 0.19
CA ARG A 38 3.09 6.47 1.33
C ARG A 38 2.20 7.68 1.14
N SER A 39 1.40 7.96 2.14
CA SER A 39 0.61 9.20 2.22
C SER A 39 1.28 10.15 3.22
N PRO A 40 1.18 11.47 3.00
CA PRO A 40 1.62 12.45 3.99
C PRO A 40 0.95 12.21 5.34
N PRO A 41 1.67 12.29 6.47
CA PRO A 41 1.06 12.20 7.79
C PRO A 41 0.22 13.46 8.08
N GLY A 42 -0.82 13.32 8.90
CA GLY A 42 -1.57 14.46 9.44
C GLY A 42 -3.08 14.26 9.45
N PHE A 43 -3.80 15.35 9.74
CA PHE A 43 -5.26 15.32 9.84
C PHE A 43 -5.94 14.99 8.51
N GLY A 44 -5.45 15.54 7.39
CA GLY A 44 -6.02 15.28 6.07
C GLY A 44 -6.01 13.80 5.70
N SER A 45 -4.88 13.11 5.86
CA SER A 45 -4.79 11.67 5.57
C SER A 45 -5.60 10.83 6.55
N LEU A 46 -5.75 11.25 7.81
CA LEU A 46 -6.65 10.60 8.75
C LEU A 46 -8.12 10.70 8.29
N VAL A 47 -8.55 11.88 7.85
CA VAL A 47 -9.90 12.09 7.29
C VAL A 47 -10.11 11.24 6.05
N SER A 48 -9.15 11.21 5.12
CA SER A 48 -9.20 10.35 3.92
C SER A 48 -9.36 8.87 4.28
N ILE A 49 -8.63 8.38 5.29
CA ILE A 49 -8.75 7.00 5.78
C ILE A 49 -10.16 6.73 6.31
N ILE A 50 -10.73 7.66 7.09
CA ILE A 50 -12.07 7.51 7.68
C ILE A 50 -13.15 7.53 6.59
N ILE A 51 -13.08 8.46 5.64
CA ILE A 51 -14.05 8.56 4.54
C ILE A 51 -14.03 7.29 3.67
N ALA A 52 -12.85 6.70 3.46
CA ALA A 52 -12.70 5.52 2.62
C ALA A 52 -13.20 4.21 3.28
N GLN A 53 -13.60 4.24 4.54
CA GLN A 53 -14.08 3.04 5.21
C GLN A 53 -15.43 2.58 4.61
N GLN A 54 -15.54 1.27 4.36
CA GLN A 54 -16.73 0.57 3.82
C GLN A 54 -17.24 1.06 2.45
N VAL A 55 -16.46 1.88 1.72
CA VAL A 55 -16.83 2.38 0.39
C VAL A 55 -15.74 2.11 -0.65
N SER A 56 -16.09 2.22 -1.92
CA SER A 56 -15.11 2.10 -3.00
C SER A 56 -14.15 3.31 -3.03
N THR A 57 -12.98 3.14 -3.64
CA THR A 57 -12.02 4.25 -3.85
C THR A 57 -12.65 5.40 -4.64
N ALA A 58 -13.48 5.10 -5.64
CA ALA A 58 -14.20 6.09 -6.43
C ALA A 58 -15.24 6.84 -5.58
N SER A 59 -15.95 6.14 -4.70
CA SER A 59 -16.93 6.75 -3.78
C SER A 59 -16.25 7.65 -2.76
N ALA A 60 -15.14 7.21 -2.16
CA ALA A 60 -14.36 8.00 -1.22
C ALA A 60 -13.88 9.32 -1.88
N ALA A 61 -13.32 9.23 -3.08
CA ALA A 61 -12.87 10.39 -3.86
C ALA A 61 -14.02 11.34 -4.24
N ALA A 62 -15.25 10.83 -4.39
CA ALA A 62 -16.43 11.67 -4.64
C ALA A 62 -16.90 12.40 -3.37
N ILE A 63 -16.78 11.78 -2.19
CA ILE A 63 -17.12 12.39 -0.90
C ILE A 63 -16.12 13.50 -0.55
N GLU A 64 -14.82 13.26 -0.71
CA GLU A 64 -13.76 14.25 -0.43
C GLU A 64 -13.86 15.53 -1.28
N LYS A 65 -14.47 15.44 -2.47
CA LYS A 65 -14.64 16.58 -3.39
C LYS A 65 -15.88 17.43 -3.10
N ARG A 66 -16.75 17.00 -2.18
CA ARG A 66 -17.94 17.76 -1.78
C ARG A 66 -17.57 18.80 -0.74
#